data_AF-A0A4V0YQ28-F1
#
_entry.id   AF-A0A4V0YQ28-F1
#
_cell.length_a   1.000
_cell.length_b   1.000
_cell.length_c   1.000
_cell.angle_alpha   90.00
_cell.angle_beta   90.00
_cell.angle_gamma   90.00
#
_symmetry.space_group_name_H-M   'P 1'
#
loop_
_entity.id
_entity.type
_entity.pdbx_description
1 polymer ?
#
loop_
_entity_poly.entity_id
_entity_poly.type
_entity_poly.pdbx_seq_one_letter_code
_entity_poly.pdbx_strand_id
1 'polypeptide(L)' 'MSERNLNPHAEERLAMALWSEDYAFKQRGGSMDFWDSRTPAQKALCVQIVTGILDAVEKNGRAHPSGEQP' A
#
# COMPACT_ATOMS: atom_id res chain seq x y z
N MET A 1 -20.81 3.33 -15.19
CA MET A 1 -20.03 2.55 -14.20
C MET A 1 -18.65 3.16 -14.19
N SER A 2 -18.22 3.78 -13.09
CA SER A 2 -16.92 4.43 -13.01
C SER A 2 -15.82 3.38 -13.17
N GLU A 3 -14.86 3.62 -14.05
CA GLU A 3 -13.68 2.79 -14.27
C GLU A 3 -12.89 2.69 -12.96
N ARG A 4 -13.14 1.64 -12.15
CA ARG A 4 -12.30 1.35 -11.00
C ARG A 4 -10.93 0.97 -11.54
N ASN A 5 -9.94 1.84 -11.29
CA ASN A 5 -8.56 1.50 -11.52
C ASN A 5 -8.21 0.28 -10.64
N LEU A 6 -8.00 -0.87 -11.27
CA LEU A 6 -7.70 -2.14 -10.60
C LEU A 6 -6.22 -2.26 -10.21
N ASN A 7 -5.40 -1.24 -10.48
CA ASN A 7 -4.02 -1.19 -10.05
C ASN A 7 -3.93 -0.54 -8.66
N PRO A 8 -3.63 -1.32 -7.60
CA PRO A 8 -3.47 -0.75 -6.25
C PRO A 8 -2.21 0.12 -6.21
N HIS A 9 -2.33 1.34 -5.67
CA HIS A 9 -1.20 2.20 -5.32
C HIS A 9 -0.42 1.60 -4.13
N ALA A 10 0.64 2.30 -3.71
CA ALA A 10 1.56 1.79 -2.71
C ALA A 10 0.88 1.57 -1.35
N GLU A 11 -0.07 2.44 -1.01
CA GLU A 11 -0.84 2.43 0.23
C GLU A 11 -1.79 1.23 0.29
N GLU A 12 -2.46 0.89 -0.81
CA GLU A 12 -3.33 -0.28 -0.88
C GLU A 12 -2.51 -1.57 -0.81
N ARG A 13 -1.34 -1.60 -1.47
CA ARG A 13 -0.41 -2.73 -1.35
C ARG A 13 0.11 -2.89 0.07
N LEU A 14 0.40 -1.79 0.76
CA LEU A 14 0.81 -1.81 2.15
C LEU A 14 -0.32 -2.33 3.05
N ALA A 15 -1.57 -1.94 2.80
CA ALA A 15 -2.70 -2.48 3.54
C ALA A 15 -2.82 -4.00 3.40
N MET A 16 -2.62 -4.54 2.19
CA MET A 16 -2.61 -5.99 1.96
C MET A 16 -1.47 -6.70 2.72
N ALA A 17 -0.31 -6.04 2.89
CA ALA A 17 0.80 -6.59 3.65
C ALA A 17 0.56 -6.55 5.17
N LEU A 18 0.14 -5.39 5.69
CA LEU A 18 -0.10 -5.18 7.13
C LEU A 18 -1.23 -6.06 7.68
N TRP A 19 -2.26 -6.31 6.87
CA TRP A 19 -3.41 -7.13 7.22
C TRP A 19 -3.52 -8.36 6.30
N SER A 20 -2.38 -8.99 6.01
CA SER A 20 -2.28 -10.13 5.08
C SER A 20 -3.16 -11.32 5.48
N GLU A 21 -3.31 -11.61 6.76
CA GLU A 21 -4.23 -12.65 7.24
C GLU A 21 -5.69 -12.30 6.93
N ASP A 22 -6.13 -11.07 7.19
CA ASP A 22 -7.49 -10.64 6.86
C ASP A 22 -7.70 -10.64 5.34
N TYR A 23 -6.68 -10.24 4.58
CA TYR A 23 -6.72 -10.26 3.12
C TYR A 23 -6.84 -11.68 2.58
N ALA A 24 -6.07 -12.63 3.12
CA ALA A 24 -6.06 -14.02 2.67
C ALA A 24 -7.32 -14.80 3.08
N PHE A 25 -7.84 -14.57 4.28
CA PHE A 25 -8.88 -15.44 4.87
C PHE A 25 -10.28 -14.82 4.95
N LYS A 26 -10.39 -13.48 4.98
CA LYS A 26 -11.68 -12.79 5.21
C LYS A 26 -12.15 -12.02 3.99
N GLN A 27 -11.26 -11.61 3.09
CA GLN A 27 -11.64 -10.89 1.89
C GLN A 27 -12.29 -11.82 0.86
N ARG A 28 -13.45 -11.41 0.34
CA ARG A 28 -14.18 -12.13 -0.73
C ARG A 28 -14.18 -11.42 -2.09
N GLY A 29 -13.48 -10.27 -2.18
CA GLY A 29 -13.35 -9.44 -3.38
C GLY A 29 -11.90 -9.16 -3.76
N GLY A 30 -11.68 -8.24 -4.70
CA GLY A 30 -10.34 -7.88 -5.16
C GLY A 30 -9.54 -7.04 -4.15
N SER A 31 -8.28 -6.75 -4.48
CA SER A 31 -7.39 -5.85 -3.73
C SER A 31 -8.04 -4.48 -3.45
N MET A 32 -8.78 -3.93 -4.42
CA MET A 32 -9.50 -2.67 -4.25
C MET A 32 -10.69 -2.79 -3.30
N ASP A 33 -11.41 -3.92 -3.30
CA ASP A 33 -12.51 -4.14 -2.34
C ASP A 33 -11.96 -4.28 -0.91
N PHE A 34 -10.78 -4.86 -0.77
CA PHE A 34 -10.10 -4.95 0.51
C PHE A 34 -9.72 -3.57 1.03
N TRP A 35 -9.11 -2.75 0.17
CA TRP A 35 -8.80 -1.36 0.50
C TRP A 35 -10.06 -0.58 0.87
N ASP A 36 -11.13 -0.70 0.08
CA ASP A 36 -12.38 0.02 0.34
C ASP A 36 -12.99 -0.37 1.70
N SER A 37 -12.80 -1.61 2.14
CA SER A 37 -13.23 -2.09 3.46
C SER A 37 -12.44 -1.53 4.64
N ARG A 38 -11.25 -0.92 4.42
CA ARG A 38 -10.42 -0.38 5.49
C ARG A 38 -11.05 0.87 6.10
N THR A 39 -10.90 1.02 7.42
CA THR A 39 -11.37 2.21 8.12
C THR A 39 -10.56 3.45 7.71
N PRO A 40 -11.11 4.67 7.87
CA PRO A 40 -10.35 5.90 7.57
C PRO A 40 -9.01 5.98 8.31
N ALA A 41 -8.95 5.49 9.56
CA ALA A 41 -7.72 5.44 10.34
C ALA A 41 -6.67 4.47 9.76
N GLN A 42 -7.11 3.29 9.30
CA GLN A 42 -6.22 2.31 8.66
C GLN A 42 -5.68 2.84 7.32
N LYS A 43 -6.53 3.52 6.55
CA LYS A 43 -6.10 4.17 5.30
C LYS A 43 -5.09 5.29 5.59
N ALA A 44 -5.36 6.13 6.58
CA ALA A 44 -4.46 7.21 7.01
C ALA A 44 -3.09 6.67 7.47
N LEU A 45 -3.06 5.56 8.20
CA LEU A 45 -1.82 4.91 8.62
C LEU A 45 -0.99 4.46 7.40
N CYS A 46 -1.62 3.85 6.39
CA CYS A 46 -0.91 3.41 5.18
C CYS A 46 -0.30 4.60 4.43
N VAL A 47 -1.07 5.69 4.29
CA VAL A 47 -0.57 6.95 3.69
C VAL A 47 0.63 7.47 4.49
N GLN A 48 0.52 7.59 5.81
CA GLN A 48 1.60 8.09 6.66
C GLN A 48 2.89 7.26 6.53
N ILE A 49 2.78 5.93 6.49
CA ILE A 49 3.93 5.05 6.33
C ILE A 49 4.56 5.22 4.95
N VAL A 50 3.76 5.22 3.87
CA VAL A 50 4.27 5.39 2.50
C VAL A 50 4.94 6.76 2.35
N THR A 51 4.31 7.84 2.82
CA THR A 51 4.92 9.18 2.82
C THR A 51 6.21 9.20 3.62
N GLY A 52 6.25 8.61 4.82
CA GLY A 52 7.46 8.55 5.64
C GLY A 52 8.61 7.79 4.97
N ILE A 53 8.30 6.71 4.24
CA ILE A 53 9.28 5.97 3.44
C ILE A 53 9.81 6.84 2.31
N LEU A 54 8.92 7.50 1.54
CA LEU A 54 9.30 8.38 0.43
C LEU A 54 10.17 9.56 0.91
N ASP A 55 9.76 10.23 1.98
CA ASP A 55 10.54 11.28 2.63
C ASP A 55 11.93 10.80 3.08
N ALA A 56 12.02 9.59 3.63
CA ALA A 56 13.29 9.01 4.06
C ALA A 56 14.20 8.69 2.87
N VAL A 57 13.64 8.26 1.73
CA VAL A 57 14.39 8.07 0.47
C VAL A 57 15.04 9.37 0.05
N GLU A 58 14.26 10.45 0.03
CA GLU A 58 14.74 11.78 -0.39
C GLU A 58 15.83 12.32 0.53
N LYS A 59 15.71 12.09 1.84
CA LYS A 59 16.60 12.70 2.85
C LYS A 59 17.92 11.96 3.06
N ASN A 60 17.93 10.62 3.01
CA ASN A 60 19.03 9.84 3.60
C ASN A 60 19.79 8.92 2.63
N GLY A 61 19.35 8.75 1.38
CA GLY A 61 20.03 7.89 0.41
C GLY A 61 20.02 6.40 0.81
N ARG A 62 19.12 5.65 0.14
CA ARG A 62 18.86 4.19 0.15
C ARG A 62 17.94 3.66 1.27
N ALA A 63 16.71 3.19 1.04
CA ALA A 63 15.78 3.16 -0.12
C ALA A 63 16.35 3.15 -1.55
N HIS A 64 16.66 1.96 -2.06
CA HIS A 64 16.80 1.74 -3.50
C HIS A 64 16.04 0.46 -3.85
N PRO A 65 15.12 0.56 -4.80
CA PRO A 65 14.98 -0.35 -5.91
C PRO A 65 15.51 0.37 -7.15
N SER A 66 16.79 0.71 -7.17
CA SER A 66 17.49 1.00 -8.43
C SER A 66 18.24 -0.27 -8.74
N GLY A 67 17.89 -0.88 -9.87
CA GLY A 67 18.60 -2.02 -10.40
C GLY A 67 20.11 -1.77 -10.41
N GLU A 68 20.84 -2.83 -10.13
CA GLU A 68 22.21 -3.12 -10.54
C GLU A 68 23.30 -2.02 -10.52
N GLN A 69 24.39 -2.41 -9.82
CA GLN A 69 25.82 -2.07 -10.00
C GLN A 69 26.36 -0.79 -9.33
N PRO A 70 27.65 -0.76 -8.92
CA PRO A 70 28.86 -1.32 -9.58
C PRO A 70 29.10 -2.82 -9.39
#